data_AF-A0A9W7SYQ8-F1
#
_entry.id   AF-A0A9W7SYQ8-F1
#
_cell.length_a   1.000
_cell.length_b   1.000
_cell.length_c   1.000
_cell.angle_alpha   90.00
_cell.angle_beta   90.00
_cell.angle_gamma   90.00
#
_symmetry.space_group_name_H-M   'P 1'
#
loop_
_entity.id
_entity.type
_entity.pdbx_description
1 polymer ?
#
loop_
_entity_poly.entity_id
_entity_poly.type
_entity_poly.pdbx_seq_one_letter_code
_entity_poly.pdbx_strand_id
1 'polypeptide(L)'
;MSTSEEWTTITRSKGKRQHSKMSICSAYDPLIAPPWGPDNIEDLDLTLEKLVANYQTQFRKWQSSRCRATLINSLDRARRRGDWRLTKAFCIASGSFSRFNQTNNRRALLQLAAFVDIGGALDILQDNEHAILTDTKSAGSSCSSSKSNPRIRFYAQEPAYTSLDKRFLEHIGVQYIHVPRYGTPDSPIPPLLNAEPFIDTSTFLFEPFIERRRTTLRHLYARFPCLYIGTRIPDQLAQVPCSPRDFFRVSDAQLSVEEGLNGWVPEAEQRRILPELRRRNEAAIRFAETRMPGRYFPRFEEEPAVFEGLMAYWGPIEADEGEAEVGEVPGVL
;
A
#
# COMPACT_ATOMS: atom_id res chain seq x y z
N MET A 1 53.28 24.93 -40.98
CA MET A 1 52.55 24.55 -39.75
C MET A 1 51.08 24.46 -40.12
N SER A 2 50.54 23.25 -40.26
CA SER A 2 49.14 23.01 -40.56
C SER A 2 48.76 21.71 -39.85
N THR A 3 48.04 21.83 -38.74
CA THR A 3 47.53 20.72 -37.94
C THR A 3 46.08 20.49 -38.36
N SER A 4 45.84 19.44 -39.15
CA SER A 4 44.49 18.95 -39.43
C SER A 4 43.99 18.16 -38.22
N GLU A 5 43.05 18.74 -37.48
CA GLU A 5 42.26 18.05 -36.45
C GLU A 5 41.24 17.13 -37.13
N GLU A 6 41.43 15.83 -36.94
CA GLU A 6 40.55 14.77 -37.42
C GLU A 6 39.46 14.52 -36.35
N TRP A 7 38.24 14.98 -36.61
CA TRP A 7 37.11 14.77 -35.70
C TRP A 7 36.47 13.39 -35.94
N THR A 8 36.64 12.47 -34.99
CA THR A 8 35.95 11.17 -35.02
C THR A 8 34.47 11.34 -34.66
N THR A 9 33.58 11.13 -35.63
CA THR A 9 32.13 11.12 -35.39
C THR A 9 31.72 9.80 -34.75
N ILE A 10 31.43 9.82 -33.44
CA ILE A 10 30.87 8.65 -32.72
C ILE A 10 29.37 8.57 -33.03
N THR A 11 28.97 7.64 -33.89
CA THR A 11 27.57 7.31 -34.10
C THR A 11 27.09 6.44 -32.93
N ARG A 12 26.27 7.01 -32.05
CA ARG A 12 25.54 6.24 -31.04
C ARG A 12 24.53 5.34 -31.75
N SER A 13 24.83 4.05 -31.85
CA SER A 13 23.84 3.06 -32.24
C SER A 13 22.68 3.07 -31.25
N LYS A 14 21.45 3.24 -31.76
CA LYS A 14 20.22 3.08 -30.99
C LYS A 14 20.09 1.60 -30.61
N GLY A 15 20.72 1.23 -29.50
CA GLY A 15 20.54 -0.08 -28.89
C GLY A 15 19.07 -0.24 -28.52
N LYS A 16 18.38 -1.19 -29.17
CA LYS A 16 17.08 -1.69 -28.73
C LYS A 16 17.26 -2.13 -27.27
N ARG A 17 16.73 -1.35 -26.32
CA ARG A 17 16.58 -1.79 -24.93
C ARG A 17 15.66 -3.00 -24.97
N GLN A 18 16.26 -4.19 -24.95
CA GLN A 18 15.55 -5.37 -24.50
C GLN A 18 15.08 -5.04 -23.08
N HIS A 19 13.78 -4.89 -22.90
CA HIS A 19 13.20 -5.05 -21.58
C HIS A 19 13.56 -6.47 -21.16
N SER A 20 14.66 -6.58 -20.41
CA SER A 20 14.86 -7.70 -19.51
C SER A 20 13.55 -7.83 -18.77
N LYS A 21 12.80 -8.89 -19.08
CA LYS A 21 11.78 -9.40 -18.17
C LYS A 21 12.58 -9.70 -16.92
N MET A 22 12.71 -8.72 -16.02
CA MET A 22 13.05 -9.01 -14.64
C MET A 22 12.04 -10.07 -14.27
N SER A 23 12.55 -11.28 -14.10
CA SER A 23 11.83 -12.37 -13.48
C SER A 23 11.36 -11.79 -12.16
N ILE A 24 10.10 -11.34 -12.14
CA ILE A 24 9.38 -11.04 -10.91
C ILE A 24 9.62 -12.28 -10.08
N CYS A 25 10.27 -12.07 -8.92
CA CYS A 25 10.66 -13.10 -7.98
C CYS A 25 9.72 -14.29 -8.07
N SER A 26 10.28 -15.41 -8.53
CA SER A 26 9.63 -16.72 -8.61
C SER A 26 8.74 -16.93 -7.39
N ALA A 27 7.50 -17.33 -7.67
CA ALA A 27 6.37 -17.43 -6.75
C ALA A 27 6.76 -17.84 -5.33
N TYR A 28 6.63 -16.88 -4.40
CA TYR A 28 6.40 -17.15 -3.00
C TYR A 28 5.00 -17.78 -2.89
N ASP A 29 4.87 -18.97 -2.31
CA ASP A 29 3.58 -19.58 -1.95
C ASP A 29 3.41 -19.57 -0.42
N PRO A 30 2.66 -18.62 0.16
CA PRO A 30 2.41 -18.55 1.59
C PRO A 30 1.37 -19.55 2.13
N LEU A 31 0.75 -20.40 1.29
CA LEU A 31 -0.03 -21.56 1.81
C LEU A 31 0.88 -22.74 2.10
N ILE A 32 1.87 -22.96 1.23
CA ILE A 32 3.00 -23.83 1.53
C ILE A 32 4.07 -22.92 2.11
N ALA A 33 3.85 -22.49 3.36
CA ALA A 33 4.97 -22.13 4.21
C ALA A 33 6.12 -23.11 3.89
N PRO A 34 7.26 -22.68 3.29
CA PRO A 34 8.46 -23.50 3.44
C PRO A 34 8.53 -23.73 4.95
N PRO A 35 8.57 -24.99 5.41
CA PRO A 35 8.32 -25.34 6.79
C PRO A 35 9.14 -24.36 7.61
N TRP A 36 8.47 -23.39 8.27
CA TRP A 36 9.13 -22.14 8.69
C TRP A 36 10.27 -22.55 9.61
N GLY A 37 11.43 -22.69 9.00
CA GLY A 37 12.64 -23.14 9.62
C GLY A 37 13.19 -21.96 10.40
N PRO A 38 14.42 -22.07 10.89
CA PRO A 38 15.12 -20.97 11.55
C PRO A 38 15.27 -19.66 10.71
N ASP A 39 14.68 -19.55 9.51
CA ASP A 39 14.96 -18.56 8.44
C ASP A 39 14.35 -17.15 8.60
N ASN A 40 13.82 -16.80 9.77
CA ASN A 40 13.70 -15.38 10.17
C ASN A 40 15.00 -14.95 10.87
N ILE A 41 16.15 -15.36 10.33
CA ILE A 41 17.46 -15.04 10.90
C ILE A 41 17.63 -13.53 10.78
N GLU A 42 17.59 -12.88 11.95
CA GLU A 42 17.98 -11.49 12.09
C GLU A 42 19.42 -11.35 11.60
N ASP A 43 19.69 -10.30 10.84
CA ASP A 43 21.06 -9.89 10.56
C ASP A 43 21.74 -9.56 11.90
N LEU A 44 22.63 -10.45 12.35
CA LEU A 44 23.28 -10.36 13.67
C LEU A 44 24.11 -9.08 13.82
N ASP A 45 24.54 -8.47 12.71
CA ASP A 45 25.32 -7.23 12.72
C ASP A 45 24.43 -5.97 12.72
N LEU A 46 23.13 -6.13 12.49
CA LEU A 46 22.18 -5.04 12.46
C LEU A 46 21.62 -4.77 13.85
N THR A 47 21.87 -3.57 14.36
CA THR A 47 21.30 -3.11 15.63
C THR A 47 20.09 -2.20 15.39
N LEU A 48 19.31 -1.96 16.44
CA LEU A 48 18.17 -1.04 16.39
C LEU A 48 18.62 0.36 15.96
N GLU A 49 19.75 0.84 16.47
CA GLU A 49 20.29 2.17 16.18
C GLU A 49 20.70 2.29 14.70
N LYS A 50 21.35 1.25 14.15
CA LYS A 50 21.69 1.19 12.72
C LYS A 50 20.41 1.19 11.86
N LEU A 51 19.40 0.42 12.27
CA LEU A 51 18.13 0.35 11.55
C LEU A 51 17.38 1.69 11.57
N VAL A 52 17.35 2.37 12.72
CA VAL A 52 16.80 3.73 12.85
C VAL A 52 17.58 4.73 11.99
N ALA A 53 18.91 4.69 11.99
CA ALA A 53 19.72 5.57 11.15
C ALA A 53 19.45 5.35 9.65
N ASN A 54 19.31 4.09 9.22
CA ASN A 54 18.95 3.74 7.86
C ASN A 54 17.55 4.25 7.50
N TYR A 55 16.56 4.06 8.38
CA TYR A 55 15.22 4.60 8.22
C TYR A 55 15.23 6.12 8.06
N GLN A 56 15.94 6.85 8.94
CA GLN A 56 16.02 8.31 8.88
C GLN A 56 16.65 8.81 7.57
N THR A 57 17.55 8.02 6.98
CA THR A 57 18.12 8.31 5.66
C THR A 57 17.08 8.14 4.56
N GLN A 58 16.32 7.03 4.57
CA GLN A 58 15.24 6.80 3.61
C GLN A 58 14.10 7.82 3.77
N PHE A 59 13.77 8.19 5.01
CA PHE A 59 12.74 9.16 5.34
C PHE A 59 13.07 10.55 4.80
N ARG A 60 14.29 11.05 5.06
CA ARG A 60 14.76 12.32 4.47
C ARG A 60 14.75 12.29 2.94
N LYS A 61 15.20 11.19 2.35
CA LYS A 61 15.20 10.99 0.90
C LYS A 61 13.77 11.06 0.31
N TRP A 62 12.81 10.38 0.93
CA TRP A 62 11.40 10.45 0.56
C TRP A 62 10.85 11.89 0.71
N GLN A 63 11.15 12.54 1.84
CA GLN A 63 10.65 13.89 2.15
C GLN A 63 11.09 14.96 1.15
N SER A 64 12.33 14.89 0.66
CA SER A 64 12.84 15.82 -0.34
C SER A 64 12.39 15.52 -1.77
N SER A 65 11.70 14.40 -2.00
CA SER A 65 11.39 13.94 -3.37
C SER A 65 10.22 14.69 -4.00
N ARG A 66 10.31 14.90 -5.33
CA ARG A 66 9.20 15.43 -6.13
C ARG A 66 7.98 14.50 -6.13
N CYS A 67 8.22 13.19 -6.05
CA CYS A 67 7.20 12.16 -5.95
C CYS A 67 6.26 12.43 -4.77
N ARG A 68 6.82 12.59 -3.57
CA ARG A 68 6.07 12.93 -2.36
C ARG A 68 5.26 14.20 -2.53
N ALA A 69 5.88 15.30 -2.95
CA ALA A 69 5.19 16.58 -3.10
C ALA A 69 3.98 16.47 -4.05
N THR A 70 4.17 15.77 -5.18
CA THR A 70 3.10 15.54 -6.16
C THR A 70 1.97 14.68 -5.59
N LEU A 71 2.32 13.61 -4.85
CA LEU A 71 1.36 12.71 -4.23
C LEU A 71 0.54 13.44 -3.16
N ILE A 72 1.19 14.11 -2.21
CA ILE A 72 0.52 14.81 -1.10
C ILE A 72 -0.41 15.91 -1.64
N ASN A 73 0.01 16.68 -2.65
CA ASN A 73 -0.85 17.68 -3.28
C ASN A 73 -2.09 17.05 -3.94
N SER A 74 -1.94 15.86 -4.53
CA SER A 74 -3.07 15.15 -5.16
C SER A 74 -4.03 14.58 -4.11
N LEU A 75 -3.49 14.03 -3.02
CA LEU A 75 -4.28 13.54 -1.91
C LEU A 75 -5.00 14.67 -1.17
N ASP A 76 -4.37 15.83 -0.95
CA ASP A 76 -5.02 16.99 -0.34
C ASP A 76 -6.20 17.49 -1.18
N ARG A 77 -6.05 17.58 -2.51
CA ARG A 77 -7.18 17.92 -3.40
C ARG A 77 -8.32 16.91 -3.31
N ALA A 78 -7.99 15.61 -3.35
CA ALA A 78 -8.99 14.55 -3.23
C ALA A 78 -9.71 14.58 -1.87
N ARG A 79 -8.94 14.80 -0.80
CA ARG A 79 -9.41 14.91 0.58
C ARG A 79 -10.31 16.11 0.78
N ARG A 80 -10.08 17.26 0.15
CA ARG A 80 -10.97 18.43 0.26
C ARG A 80 -12.30 18.26 -0.47
N ARG A 81 -12.32 17.41 -1.50
CA ARG A 81 -13.53 17.10 -2.28
C ARG A 81 -14.36 15.97 -1.64
N GLY A 82 -13.84 15.28 -0.64
CA GLY A 82 -14.53 14.19 0.03
C GLY A 82 -14.49 14.33 1.54
N ASP A 83 -15.38 13.64 2.26
CA ASP A 83 -15.42 13.72 3.72
C ASP A 83 -14.41 12.76 4.38
N TRP A 84 -13.12 12.92 4.07
CA TRP A 84 -12.07 12.05 4.62
C TRP A 84 -11.91 12.32 6.11
N ARG A 85 -12.14 11.29 6.92
CA ARG A 85 -11.93 11.31 8.37
C ARG A 85 -11.03 10.15 8.76
N LEU A 86 -9.75 10.28 8.45
CA LEU A 86 -8.77 9.26 8.75
C LEU A 86 -8.43 9.28 10.24
N THR A 87 -8.54 8.11 10.88
CA THR A 87 -8.14 7.89 12.29
C THR A 87 -7.07 6.81 12.42
N LYS A 88 -6.81 6.08 11.33
CA LYS A 88 -5.90 4.94 11.29
C LYS A 88 -5.13 4.94 9.97
N ALA A 89 -3.85 4.61 10.05
CA ALA A 89 -3.02 4.25 8.91
C ALA A 89 -2.51 2.84 9.15
N PHE A 90 -2.66 1.95 8.17
CA PHE A 90 -2.32 0.54 8.30
C PHE A 90 -1.42 0.11 7.14
N CYS A 91 -0.22 -0.38 7.46
CA CYS A 91 0.70 -0.95 6.48
C CYS A 91 0.67 -2.48 6.53
N ILE A 92 0.50 -3.13 5.39
CA ILE A 92 0.58 -4.58 5.26
C ILE A 92 1.61 -4.98 4.21
N ALA A 93 2.20 -6.16 4.36
CA ALA A 93 3.07 -6.76 3.34
C ALA A 93 4.29 -5.89 2.96
N SER A 94 4.90 -5.20 3.94
CA SER A 94 6.09 -4.38 3.70
C SER A 94 7.36 -5.20 3.49
N GLY A 95 7.36 -6.47 3.90
CA GLY A 95 8.58 -7.25 4.12
C GLY A 95 9.31 -6.84 5.40
N SER A 96 10.28 -7.65 5.80
CA SER A 96 11.16 -7.38 6.95
C SER A 96 12.19 -6.30 6.64
N PHE A 97 12.64 -5.57 7.67
CA PHE A 97 13.66 -4.54 7.58
C PHE A 97 15.03 -5.02 8.08
N SER A 98 15.07 -6.18 8.75
CA SER A 98 16.25 -6.69 9.46
C SER A 98 16.73 -8.08 9.02
N ARG A 99 16.21 -8.63 7.92
CA ARG A 99 16.67 -9.92 7.38
C ARG A 99 17.98 -9.78 6.62
N PHE A 100 18.66 -10.89 6.37
CA PHE A 100 19.86 -10.96 5.53
C PHE A 100 19.55 -10.79 4.02
N ASN A 101 18.93 -9.66 3.65
CA ASN A 101 18.70 -9.23 2.27
C ASN A 101 18.66 -7.70 2.19
N GLN A 102 19.84 -7.09 2.06
CA GLN A 102 19.99 -5.63 2.11
C GLN A 102 19.16 -4.88 1.06
N THR A 103 19.01 -5.43 -0.15
CA THR A 103 18.21 -4.82 -1.22
C THR A 103 16.74 -4.75 -0.84
N ASN A 104 16.18 -5.86 -0.32
CA ASN A 104 14.79 -5.89 0.13
C ASN A 104 14.58 -4.99 1.36
N ASN A 105 15.53 -4.97 2.30
CA ASN A 105 15.44 -4.12 3.49
C ASN A 105 15.42 -2.64 3.13
N ARG A 106 16.28 -2.20 2.20
CA ARG A 106 16.31 -0.81 1.73
C ARG A 106 14.97 -0.41 1.11
N ARG A 107 14.41 -1.28 0.25
CA ARG A 107 13.10 -1.07 -0.38
C ARG A 107 12.00 -0.98 0.68
N ALA A 108 11.97 -1.92 1.61
CA ALA A 108 10.98 -1.99 2.69
C ALA A 108 11.04 -0.76 3.60
N LEU A 109 12.24 -0.30 3.97
CA LEU A 109 12.43 0.92 4.78
C LEU A 109 11.95 2.17 4.07
N LEU A 110 12.22 2.30 2.76
CA LEU A 110 11.75 3.44 1.97
C LEU A 110 10.23 3.43 1.82
N GLN A 111 9.62 2.26 1.66
CA GLN A 111 8.17 2.10 1.62
C GLN A 111 7.51 2.42 2.96
N LEU A 112 8.09 1.96 4.07
CA LEU A 112 7.64 2.31 5.42
C LEU A 112 7.77 3.81 5.66
N ALA A 113 8.87 4.43 5.22
CA ALA A 113 9.07 5.87 5.34
C ALA A 113 8.00 6.65 4.57
N ALA A 114 7.67 6.23 3.34
CA ALA A 114 6.58 6.81 2.58
C ALA A 114 5.23 6.64 3.29
N PHE A 115 4.93 5.45 3.81
CA PHE A 115 3.71 5.19 4.57
C PHE A 115 3.53 6.11 5.79
N VAL A 116 4.56 6.19 6.65
CA VAL A 116 4.53 7.01 7.87
C VAL A 116 4.38 8.48 7.53
N ASP A 117 5.15 8.98 6.56
CA ASP A 117 5.10 10.37 6.15
C ASP A 117 3.78 10.75 5.46
N ILE A 118 3.22 9.90 4.59
CA ILE A 118 1.90 10.13 3.98
C ILE A 118 0.82 10.24 5.05
N GLY A 119 0.79 9.29 5.99
CA GLY A 119 -0.18 9.34 7.10
C GLY A 119 -0.01 10.59 7.96
N GLY A 120 1.22 10.98 8.28
CA GLY A 120 1.50 12.18 9.07
C GLY A 120 1.12 13.47 8.35
N ALA A 121 1.38 13.55 7.05
CA ALA A 121 0.97 14.69 6.23
C ALA A 121 -0.56 14.80 6.17
N LEU A 122 -1.28 13.69 6.03
CA LEU A 122 -2.75 13.66 6.06
C LEU A 122 -3.31 14.08 7.42
N ASP A 123 -2.67 13.70 8.52
CA ASP A 123 -3.06 14.11 9.88
C ASP A 123 -2.98 15.65 10.02
N ILE A 124 -1.86 16.24 9.62
CA ILE A 124 -1.64 17.70 9.64
C ILE A 124 -2.67 18.44 8.79
N LEU A 125 -2.97 17.92 7.59
CA LEU A 125 -3.93 18.54 6.69
C LEU A 125 -5.36 18.53 7.26
N GLN A 126 -5.76 17.45 7.95
CA GLN A 126 -7.06 17.37 8.63
C GLN A 126 -7.16 18.35 9.82
N ASP A 127 -6.08 18.54 10.58
CA ASP A 127 -6.06 19.44 11.73
C ASP A 127 -6.15 20.92 11.34
N ASN A 128 -5.44 21.33 10.29
CA ASN A 128 -5.48 22.71 9.79
C ASN A 128 -6.89 23.13 9.35
N GLU A 129 -7.65 22.22 8.75
CA GLU A 129 -9.03 22.50 8.32
C GLU A 129 -9.99 22.65 9.51
N HIS A 130 -9.83 21.81 10.54
CA HIS A 130 -10.61 21.93 11.76
C HIS A 130 -10.39 23.28 12.46
N ALA A 131 -9.14 23.78 12.50
CA ALA A 131 -8.82 25.07 13.11
C ALA A 131 -9.51 26.25 12.38
N ILE A 132 -9.50 26.26 11.04
CA ILE A 132 -10.14 27.31 10.22
C ILE A 132 -11.66 27.36 10.48
N LEU A 133 -12.31 26.20 10.62
CA LEU A 133 -13.75 26.11 10.88
C LEU A 133 -14.13 26.56 12.31
N THR A 134 -13.23 26.39 13.29
CA THR A 134 -13.50 26.81 14.68
C THR A 134 -13.26 28.29 14.94
N ASP A 135 -12.28 28.89 14.25
CA ASP A 135 -11.92 30.30 14.42
C ASP A 135 -12.99 31.26 13.87
N THR A 136 -13.75 30.84 12.86
CA THR A 136 -14.84 31.66 12.29
C THR A 136 -16.06 31.78 13.20
N LYS A 137 -16.17 30.97 14.27
CA LYS A 137 -17.31 31.01 15.22
C LYS A 137 -16.96 31.58 16.60
N SER A 138 -15.68 31.84 16.87
CA SER A 138 -15.22 32.19 18.22
C SER A 138 -14.28 33.39 18.19
N ALA A 139 -14.82 34.55 17.79
CA ALA A 139 -14.14 35.83 17.97
C ALA A 139 -14.07 36.17 19.48
N GLY A 140 -13.10 35.58 20.17
CA GLY A 140 -12.74 35.96 21.54
C GLY A 140 -12.53 34.79 22.49
N SER A 141 -11.43 34.06 22.37
CA SER A 141 -10.70 33.55 23.55
C SER A 141 -9.32 33.01 23.15
N SER A 142 -8.38 33.14 24.08
CA SER A 142 -6.93 33.19 23.90
C SER A 142 -6.22 31.90 23.48
N CYS A 143 -5.08 32.13 22.83
CA CYS A 143 -3.93 31.27 22.59
C CYS A 143 -3.59 30.28 23.73
N SER A 144 -3.87 29.01 23.50
CA SER A 144 -3.11 27.91 24.10
C SER A 144 -2.74 26.94 23.00
N SER A 145 -1.45 26.88 22.67
CA SER A 145 -0.84 25.91 21.77
C SER A 145 -0.82 24.52 22.42
N SER A 146 -2.00 23.93 22.61
CA SER A 146 -2.11 22.53 22.99
C SER A 146 -1.60 21.67 21.85
N LYS A 147 -0.45 21.03 22.02
CA LYS A 147 0.02 19.94 21.16
C LYS A 147 -1.08 18.87 21.15
N SER A 148 -1.92 18.87 20.13
CA SER A 148 -2.87 17.77 19.91
C SER A 148 -2.05 16.50 19.69
N ASN A 149 -2.42 15.43 20.38
CA ASN A 149 -1.88 14.11 20.05
C ASN A 149 -2.23 13.79 18.59
N PRO A 150 -1.34 13.12 17.84
CA PRO A 150 -1.64 12.72 16.46
C PRO A 150 -2.94 11.92 16.44
N ARG A 151 -3.86 12.30 15.56
CA ARG A 151 -5.19 11.67 15.49
C ARG A 151 -5.13 10.36 14.73
N ILE A 152 -4.24 10.26 13.76
CA ILE A 152 -4.00 9.04 12.99
C ILE A 152 -3.06 8.11 13.77
N ARG A 153 -3.56 6.93 14.12
CA ARG A 153 -2.76 5.84 14.71
C ARG A 153 -2.15 4.98 13.61
N PHE A 154 -0.87 4.62 13.75
CA PHE A 154 -0.15 3.83 12.76
C PHE A 154 -0.05 2.37 13.19
N TYR A 155 -0.35 1.47 12.26
CA TYR A 155 -0.30 0.03 12.44
C TYR A 155 0.51 -0.61 11.32
N ALA A 156 1.17 -1.72 11.63
CA ALA A 156 1.87 -2.53 10.64
C ALA A 156 1.68 -4.03 10.89
N GLN A 157 1.56 -4.80 9.81
CA GLN A 157 1.44 -6.26 9.87
C GLN A 157 2.20 -6.93 8.73
N GLU A 158 3.13 -7.81 9.10
CA GLU A 158 3.94 -8.60 8.18
C GLU A 158 4.35 -9.91 8.88
N PRO A 159 3.97 -11.09 8.33
CA PRO A 159 4.44 -12.38 8.83
C PRO A 159 5.97 -12.49 8.90
N ALA A 160 6.66 -11.77 8.01
CA ALA A 160 8.10 -11.80 7.91
C ALA A 160 8.85 -11.03 9.01
N TYR A 161 8.17 -10.24 9.85
CA TYR A 161 8.84 -9.41 10.86
C TYR A 161 9.59 -10.24 11.91
N THR A 162 10.83 -9.81 12.17
CA THR A 162 11.70 -10.32 13.23
C THR A 162 11.37 -9.66 14.58
N SER A 163 12.11 -9.99 15.64
CA SER A 163 11.99 -9.28 16.93
C SER A 163 12.58 -7.87 16.82
N LEU A 164 13.67 -7.71 16.08
CA LEU A 164 14.27 -6.41 15.81
C LEU A 164 13.33 -5.48 15.02
N ASP A 165 12.62 -6.00 14.00
CA ASP A 165 11.62 -5.23 13.24
C ASP A 165 10.52 -4.66 14.14
N LYS A 166 10.00 -5.49 15.07
CA LYS A 166 8.94 -5.10 16.00
C LYS A 166 9.38 -3.98 16.93
N ARG A 167 10.58 -4.10 17.52
CA ARG A 167 11.18 -3.05 18.36
C ARG A 167 11.41 -1.76 17.58
N PHE A 168 11.83 -1.87 16.32
CA PHE A 168 12.00 -0.74 15.45
C PHE A 168 10.68 -0.03 15.12
N LEU A 169 9.62 -0.77 14.79
CA LEU A 169 8.29 -0.22 14.55
C LEU A 169 7.77 0.53 15.78
N GLU A 170 7.89 -0.06 16.97
CA GLU A 170 7.51 0.57 18.22
C GLU A 170 8.31 1.86 18.46
N HIS A 171 9.62 1.84 18.20
CA HIS A 171 10.49 3.01 18.33
C HIS A 171 10.05 4.20 17.44
N ILE A 172 9.53 3.95 16.24
CA ILE A 172 9.04 5.00 15.34
C ILE A 172 7.54 5.31 15.52
N GLY A 173 6.89 4.76 16.55
CA GLY A 173 5.47 5.02 16.85
C GLY A 173 4.47 4.23 15.99
N VAL A 174 4.90 3.12 15.38
CA VAL A 174 4.04 2.23 14.60
C VAL A 174 3.73 0.98 15.41
N GLN A 175 2.43 0.71 15.64
CA GLN A 175 2.00 -0.46 16.40
C GLN A 175 2.01 -1.71 15.53
N TYR A 176 2.81 -2.71 15.92
CA TYR A 176 2.79 -4.03 15.29
C TYR A 176 1.52 -4.81 15.68
N ILE A 177 0.81 -5.34 14.69
CA ILE A 177 -0.29 -6.28 14.90
C ILE A 177 0.24 -7.71 14.78
N HIS A 178 0.07 -8.48 15.86
CA HIS A 178 0.54 -9.86 15.91
C HIS A 178 -0.16 -10.73 14.86
N VAL A 179 0.64 -11.54 14.19
CA VAL A 179 0.19 -12.54 13.22
C VAL A 179 0.42 -13.91 13.84
N PRO A 180 -0.63 -14.63 14.27
CA PRO A 180 -0.50 -16.01 14.70
C PRO A 180 0.07 -16.87 13.57
N ARG A 181 0.70 -17.99 13.93
CA ARG A 181 1.22 -18.94 12.94
C ARG A 181 0.06 -19.51 12.13
N TYR A 182 0.14 -19.39 10.80
CA TYR A 182 -0.82 -20.01 9.89
C TYR A 182 -0.79 -21.54 10.00
N GLY A 183 -1.96 -22.16 9.84
CA GLY A 183 -2.09 -23.62 9.86
C GLY A 183 -2.04 -24.23 11.26
N THR A 184 -2.06 -23.41 12.32
CA THR A 184 -2.39 -23.89 13.66
C THR A 184 -3.91 -23.92 13.86
N PRO A 185 -4.43 -24.75 14.77
CA PRO A 185 -5.85 -24.75 15.12
C PRO A 185 -6.38 -23.36 15.52
N ASP A 186 -5.52 -22.52 16.09
CA ASP A 186 -5.86 -21.18 16.56
C ASP A 186 -5.86 -20.11 15.46
N SER A 187 -5.37 -20.42 14.25
CA SER A 187 -5.31 -19.47 13.13
C SER A 187 -5.50 -20.17 11.77
N PRO A 188 -6.74 -20.56 11.45
CA PRO A 188 -7.09 -21.13 10.15
C PRO A 188 -7.07 -20.10 9.02
N ILE A 189 -7.02 -18.81 9.37
CA ILE A 189 -7.15 -17.70 8.45
C ILE A 189 -5.77 -17.31 7.89
N PRO A 190 -5.64 -16.99 6.58
CA PRO A 190 -4.42 -16.43 6.01
C PRO A 190 -3.81 -15.31 6.88
N PRO A 191 -2.49 -15.31 7.13
CA PRO A 191 -1.80 -14.40 8.04
C PRO A 191 -2.17 -12.91 7.92
N LEU A 192 -2.40 -12.46 6.69
CA LEU A 192 -2.65 -11.06 6.37
C LEU A 192 -4.05 -10.58 6.76
N LEU A 193 -4.99 -11.48 7.04
CA LEU A 193 -6.36 -11.14 7.40
C LEU A 193 -6.55 -10.73 8.86
N ASN A 194 -5.53 -10.90 9.71
CA ASN A 194 -5.56 -10.35 11.09
C ASN A 194 -5.66 -8.82 11.12
N ALA A 195 -5.37 -8.16 9.99
CA ALA A 195 -5.52 -6.72 9.83
C ALA A 195 -6.98 -6.30 9.61
N GLU A 196 -7.85 -7.21 9.17
CA GLU A 196 -9.23 -6.91 8.77
C GLU A 196 -10.02 -6.12 9.83
N PRO A 197 -9.96 -6.45 11.14
CA PRO A 197 -10.69 -5.71 12.17
C PRO A 197 -10.27 -4.24 12.32
N PHE A 198 -9.03 -3.91 11.92
CA PHE A 198 -8.49 -2.55 12.03
C PHE A 198 -8.80 -1.69 10.80
N ILE A 199 -9.29 -2.30 9.72
CA ILE A 199 -9.60 -1.60 8.48
C ILE A 199 -11.09 -1.28 8.46
N ASP A 200 -11.41 -0.01 8.19
CA ASP A 200 -12.76 0.50 7.94
C ASP A 200 -12.70 1.79 7.10
N THR A 201 -13.82 2.47 6.94
CA THR A 201 -13.96 3.72 6.19
C THR A 201 -13.18 4.91 6.77
N SER A 202 -12.48 4.75 7.90
CA SER A 202 -11.57 5.76 8.49
C SER A 202 -10.09 5.37 8.37
N THR A 203 -9.79 4.34 7.59
CA THR A 203 -8.43 3.80 7.44
C THR A 203 -7.78 4.25 6.13
N PHE A 204 -6.53 4.70 6.24
CA PHE A 204 -5.56 4.72 5.15
C PHE A 204 -4.84 3.37 5.11
N LEU A 205 -5.06 2.57 4.07
CA LEU A 205 -4.42 1.28 3.87
C LEU A 205 -3.26 1.42 2.88
N PHE A 206 -2.05 1.03 3.29
CA PHE A 206 -0.86 1.00 2.45
C PHE A 206 -0.36 -0.43 2.28
N GLU A 207 -0.30 -0.88 1.04
CA GLU A 207 0.07 -2.25 0.67
C GLU A 207 1.04 -2.17 -0.51
N PRO A 208 2.36 -2.19 -0.27
CA PRO A 208 3.30 -2.03 -1.36
C PRO A 208 3.38 -3.28 -2.25
N PHE A 209 3.36 -4.49 -1.70
CA PHE A 209 3.54 -5.72 -2.49
C PHE A 209 2.95 -6.98 -1.84
N ILE A 210 1.67 -6.96 -1.49
CA ILE A 210 0.92 -8.15 -1.13
C ILE A 210 0.87 -9.11 -2.31
N GLU A 211 0.94 -10.39 -1.99
CA GLU A 211 0.65 -11.42 -2.97
C GLU A 211 -0.79 -11.31 -3.44
N ARG A 212 -0.97 -11.52 -4.74
CA ARG A 212 -2.18 -11.21 -5.52
C ARG A 212 -3.34 -12.18 -5.27
N ARG A 213 -3.50 -12.66 -4.04
CA ARG A 213 -4.57 -13.58 -3.68
C ARG A 213 -5.88 -12.82 -3.60
N ARG A 214 -6.83 -13.25 -4.44
CA ARG A 214 -8.18 -12.69 -4.52
C ARG A 214 -8.86 -12.65 -3.16
N THR A 215 -8.70 -13.70 -2.34
CA THR A 215 -9.26 -13.78 -0.98
C THR A 215 -8.78 -12.64 -0.10
N THR A 216 -7.47 -12.47 0.02
CA THR A 216 -6.89 -11.40 0.84
C THR A 216 -7.39 -10.02 0.41
N LEU A 217 -7.36 -9.74 -0.89
CA LEU A 217 -7.84 -8.46 -1.43
C LEU A 217 -9.34 -8.27 -1.21
N ARG A 218 -10.15 -9.32 -1.38
CA ARG A 218 -11.60 -9.28 -1.11
C ARG A 218 -11.87 -8.85 0.33
N HIS A 219 -11.20 -9.46 1.30
CA HIS A 219 -11.40 -9.10 2.71
C HIS A 219 -10.98 -7.66 2.99
N LEU A 220 -9.82 -7.23 2.49
CA LEU A 220 -9.34 -5.86 2.69
C LEU A 220 -10.30 -4.83 2.07
N TYR A 221 -10.78 -5.08 0.85
CA TYR A 221 -11.65 -4.16 0.12
C TYR A 221 -13.08 -4.16 0.65
N ALA A 222 -13.56 -5.29 1.17
CA ALA A 222 -14.87 -5.39 1.81
C ALA A 222 -15.00 -4.45 3.02
N ARG A 223 -13.88 -4.11 3.67
CA ARG A 223 -13.81 -3.13 4.77
C ARG A 223 -13.86 -1.67 4.31
N PHE A 224 -13.76 -1.45 3.00
CA PHE A 224 -13.98 -0.16 2.37
C PHE A 224 -13.05 0.98 2.86
N PRO A 225 -11.71 0.78 2.91
CA PRO A 225 -10.78 1.80 3.41
C PRO A 225 -10.95 3.13 2.67
N CYS A 226 -10.83 4.25 3.40
CA CYS A 226 -11.02 5.60 2.86
C CYS A 226 -10.05 5.88 1.71
N LEU A 227 -8.77 5.60 1.97
CA LEU A 227 -7.65 5.70 1.04
C LEU A 227 -6.96 4.34 1.03
N TYR A 228 -6.73 3.80 -0.16
CA TYR A 228 -5.92 2.61 -0.37
C TYR A 228 -4.80 2.99 -1.35
N ILE A 229 -3.55 2.76 -0.95
CA ILE A 229 -2.40 2.85 -1.84
C ILE A 229 -1.79 1.47 -1.90
N GLY A 230 -1.81 0.87 -3.09
CA GLY A 230 -1.18 -0.42 -3.26
C GLY A 230 -1.09 -0.89 -4.70
N THR A 231 -0.80 -2.17 -4.86
CA THR A 231 -0.58 -2.77 -6.18
C THR A 231 -1.76 -2.49 -7.12
N ARG A 232 -1.49 -2.23 -8.41
CA ARG A 232 -2.54 -1.94 -9.41
C ARG A 232 -3.59 -3.05 -9.41
N ILE A 233 -4.85 -2.69 -9.14
CA ILE A 233 -5.98 -3.61 -9.22
C ILE A 233 -5.98 -4.24 -10.62
N PRO A 234 -5.97 -3.51 -11.75
CA PRO A 234 -5.94 -4.14 -13.07
C PRO A 234 -4.80 -5.12 -13.32
N ASP A 235 -3.61 -4.94 -12.75
CA ASP A 235 -2.50 -5.90 -12.90
C ASP A 235 -2.68 -7.15 -12.02
N GLN A 236 -3.47 -7.04 -10.94
CA GLN A 236 -4.00 -8.18 -10.19
C GLN A 236 -5.07 -8.92 -11.00
N LEU A 237 -5.79 -8.20 -11.87
CA LEU A 237 -6.85 -8.74 -12.71
C LEU A 237 -6.36 -9.31 -14.03
N ALA A 238 -5.30 -8.77 -14.63
CA ALA A 238 -4.86 -9.06 -16.00
C ALA A 238 -4.43 -10.52 -16.27
N GLN A 239 -4.29 -11.36 -15.25
CA GLN A 239 -4.20 -12.81 -15.43
C GLN A 239 -5.53 -13.46 -15.85
N VAL A 240 -6.64 -12.70 -15.77
CA VAL A 240 -7.98 -13.07 -16.17
C VAL A 240 -8.53 -11.92 -17.03
N PRO A 241 -8.90 -12.15 -18.30
CA PRO A 241 -9.41 -11.09 -19.19
C PRO A 241 -10.84 -10.71 -18.78
N CYS A 242 -10.98 -10.04 -17.64
CA CYS A 242 -12.26 -9.77 -17.01
C CYS A 242 -12.24 -8.38 -16.37
N SER A 243 -13.40 -7.73 -16.34
CA SER A 243 -13.52 -6.45 -15.66
C SER A 243 -13.25 -6.62 -14.16
N PRO A 244 -12.94 -5.54 -13.42
CA PRO A 244 -12.74 -5.62 -11.96
C PRO A 244 -13.97 -6.13 -11.20
N ARG A 245 -15.16 -5.87 -11.75
CA ARG A 245 -16.42 -6.49 -11.33
C ARG A 245 -16.39 -8.00 -11.52
N ASP A 246 -15.90 -8.47 -12.67
CA ASP A 246 -15.87 -9.88 -13.02
C ASP A 246 -14.81 -10.67 -12.24
N PHE A 247 -13.73 -10.02 -11.78
CA PHE A 247 -12.73 -10.69 -10.95
C PHE A 247 -13.26 -11.13 -9.60
N PHE A 248 -14.05 -10.27 -8.96
CA PHE A 248 -14.71 -10.63 -7.72
C PHE A 248 -15.99 -11.42 -7.97
N ARG A 249 -16.53 -11.50 -9.20
CA ARG A 249 -17.66 -12.39 -9.49
C ARG A 249 -17.21 -13.85 -9.51
N VAL A 250 -17.23 -14.43 -8.33
CA VAL A 250 -17.01 -15.85 -8.10
C VAL A 250 -18.33 -16.53 -7.75
N SER A 251 -18.50 -17.77 -8.20
CA SER A 251 -19.65 -18.59 -7.80
C SER A 251 -19.56 -18.98 -6.32
N ASP A 252 -20.68 -19.41 -5.74
CA ASP A 252 -20.70 -19.91 -4.37
C ASP A 252 -19.73 -21.07 -4.17
N ALA A 253 -19.63 -21.97 -5.14
CA ALA A 253 -18.68 -23.07 -5.11
C ALA A 253 -17.24 -22.54 -5.08
N GLN A 254 -16.91 -21.51 -5.87
CA GLN A 254 -15.58 -20.90 -5.87
C GLN A 254 -15.27 -20.16 -4.55
N LEU A 255 -16.24 -19.45 -3.97
CA LEU A 255 -16.08 -18.84 -2.64
C LEU A 255 -15.75 -19.91 -1.59
N SER A 256 -16.48 -21.02 -1.60
CA SER A 256 -16.20 -22.13 -0.67
C SER A 256 -14.81 -22.75 -0.89
N VAL A 257 -14.38 -22.93 -2.15
CA VAL A 257 -13.01 -23.41 -2.46
C VAL A 257 -11.96 -22.47 -1.88
N GLU A 258 -12.09 -21.18 -2.21
CA GLU A 258 -11.09 -20.17 -1.91
C GLU A 258 -10.94 -19.91 -0.40
N GLU A 259 -12.02 -20.05 0.36
CA GLU A 259 -12.03 -19.94 1.82
C GLU A 259 -11.68 -21.26 2.53
N GLY A 260 -11.28 -22.30 1.78
CA GLY A 260 -10.90 -23.60 2.34
C GLY A 260 -12.05 -24.37 2.97
N LEU A 261 -13.30 -24.04 2.63
CA LEU A 261 -14.50 -24.72 3.16
C LEU A 261 -14.72 -26.10 2.53
N ASN A 262 -14.00 -26.42 1.46
CA ASN A 262 -14.19 -27.67 0.73
C ASN A 262 -13.55 -28.87 1.44
N GLY A 263 -14.32 -29.94 1.62
CA GLY A 263 -13.84 -31.25 2.04
C GLY A 263 -13.72 -31.47 3.55
N TRP A 264 -13.69 -30.40 4.36
CA TRP A 264 -13.49 -30.49 5.82
C TRP A 264 -14.57 -29.80 6.65
N VAL A 265 -15.39 -28.93 6.05
CA VAL A 265 -16.45 -28.18 6.75
C VAL A 265 -17.82 -28.81 6.46
N PRO A 266 -18.61 -29.19 7.49
CA PRO A 266 -19.96 -29.74 7.30
C PRO A 266 -20.85 -28.82 6.45
N GLU A 267 -21.73 -29.40 5.62
CA GLU A 267 -22.59 -28.62 4.71
C GLU A 267 -23.45 -27.57 5.44
N ALA A 268 -23.93 -27.89 6.64
CA ALA A 268 -24.67 -26.95 7.48
C ALA A 268 -23.84 -25.69 7.84
N GLU A 269 -22.56 -25.87 8.09
CA GLU A 269 -21.63 -24.79 8.42
C GLU A 269 -21.28 -23.96 7.16
N GLN A 270 -21.12 -24.62 6.01
CA GLN A 270 -20.96 -23.90 4.73
C GLN A 270 -22.16 -23.01 4.43
N ARG A 271 -23.39 -23.53 4.60
CA ARG A 271 -24.64 -22.75 4.42
C ARG A 271 -24.72 -21.57 5.39
N ARG A 272 -24.11 -21.67 6.57
CA ARG A 272 -24.05 -20.59 7.56
C ARG A 272 -23.06 -19.48 7.17
N ILE A 273 -21.90 -19.83 6.63
CA ILE A 273 -20.81 -18.90 6.29
C ILE A 273 -21.06 -18.19 4.95
N LEU A 274 -21.64 -18.89 3.97
CA LEU A 274 -21.75 -18.42 2.59
C LEU A 274 -22.46 -17.05 2.43
N PRO A 275 -23.56 -16.71 3.15
CA PRO A 275 -24.16 -15.39 3.06
C PRO A 275 -23.21 -14.25 3.42
N GLU A 276 -22.34 -14.44 4.42
CA GLU A 276 -21.36 -13.45 4.83
C GLU A 276 -20.27 -13.27 3.77
N LEU A 277 -19.79 -14.38 3.17
CA LEU A 277 -18.83 -14.33 2.07
C LEU A 277 -19.38 -13.58 0.86
N ARG A 278 -20.66 -13.80 0.50
CA ARG A 278 -21.32 -13.05 -0.56
C ARG A 278 -21.36 -11.56 -0.25
N ARG A 279 -21.76 -11.16 0.97
CA ARG A 279 -21.78 -9.75 1.38
C ARG A 279 -20.40 -9.10 1.27
N ARG A 280 -19.35 -9.78 1.72
CA ARG A 280 -17.97 -9.29 1.60
C ARG A 280 -17.55 -9.14 0.14
N ASN A 281 -17.87 -10.14 -0.67
CA ASN A 281 -17.56 -10.13 -2.08
C ASN A 281 -18.25 -8.97 -2.82
N GLU A 282 -19.53 -8.74 -2.55
CA GLU A 282 -20.27 -7.58 -3.07
C GLU A 282 -19.67 -6.24 -2.61
N ALA A 283 -19.22 -6.16 -1.34
CA ALA A 283 -18.56 -4.96 -0.83
C ALA A 283 -17.21 -4.70 -1.54
N ALA A 284 -16.43 -5.74 -1.81
CA ALA A 284 -15.19 -5.65 -2.59
C ALA A 284 -15.45 -5.23 -4.05
N ILE A 285 -16.52 -5.73 -4.67
CA ILE A 285 -16.96 -5.28 -6.01
C ILE A 285 -17.27 -3.78 -5.98
N ARG A 286 -18.09 -3.33 -5.02
CA ARG A 286 -18.43 -1.90 -4.89
C ARG A 286 -17.19 -1.03 -4.66
N PHE A 287 -16.23 -1.51 -3.87
CA PHE A 287 -14.95 -0.82 -3.68
C PHE A 287 -14.25 -0.60 -5.01
N ALA A 288 -14.11 -1.65 -5.82
CA ALA A 288 -13.43 -1.56 -7.11
C ALA A 288 -14.20 -0.65 -8.08
N GLU A 289 -15.52 -0.81 -8.19
CA GLU A 289 -16.37 -0.02 -9.09
C GLU A 289 -16.32 1.48 -8.79
N THR A 290 -16.30 1.87 -7.51
CA THR A 290 -16.37 3.28 -7.10
C THR A 290 -15.03 4.02 -7.11
N ARG A 291 -13.90 3.30 -7.18
CA ARG A 291 -12.56 3.89 -6.98
C ARG A 291 -11.62 3.74 -8.17
N MET A 292 -12.09 3.17 -9.26
CA MET A 292 -11.30 2.95 -10.47
C MET A 292 -11.62 3.94 -11.60
N PRO A 293 -10.68 4.14 -12.54
CA PRO A 293 -9.30 3.67 -12.52
C PRO A 293 -8.54 4.54 -11.51
N GLY A 294 -7.96 3.94 -10.47
CA GLY A 294 -7.25 4.70 -9.43
C GLY A 294 -6.20 5.65 -10.03
N ARG A 295 -5.65 6.57 -9.23
CA ARG A 295 -4.61 7.47 -9.72
C ARG A 295 -3.25 6.77 -9.64
N TYR A 296 -2.40 7.01 -10.63
CA TYR A 296 -1.04 6.49 -10.62
C TYR A 296 -0.26 7.06 -9.43
N PHE A 297 0.48 6.20 -8.74
CA PHE A 297 1.47 6.66 -7.79
C PHE A 297 2.58 7.39 -8.57
N PRO A 298 2.95 8.64 -8.20
CA PRO A 298 3.96 9.38 -8.93
C PRO A 298 5.29 8.64 -8.99
N ARG A 299 6.03 8.77 -10.09
CA ARG A 299 7.34 8.12 -10.21
C ARG A 299 8.32 8.69 -9.18
N PHE A 300 8.99 7.81 -8.46
CA PHE A 300 10.11 8.16 -7.58
C PHE A 300 11.41 8.06 -8.36
N GLU A 301 12.01 9.20 -8.71
CA GLU A 301 13.11 9.27 -9.67
C GLU A 301 14.40 8.66 -9.13
N GLU A 302 14.60 8.73 -7.82
CA GLU A 302 15.80 8.30 -7.14
C GLU A 302 15.93 6.77 -7.07
N GLU A 303 14.79 6.05 -7.04
CA GLU A 303 14.70 4.58 -7.09
C GLU A 303 13.42 4.14 -7.84
N PRO A 304 13.41 4.18 -9.19
CA PRO A 304 12.18 4.04 -9.98
C PRO A 304 11.34 2.78 -9.72
N ALA A 305 11.97 1.70 -9.29
CA ALA A 305 11.32 0.42 -9.06
C ALA A 305 10.63 0.29 -7.68
N VAL A 306 10.88 1.20 -6.72
CA VAL A 306 10.41 1.01 -5.32
C VAL A 306 8.90 1.15 -5.17
N PHE A 307 8.26 1.98 -6.01
CA PHE A 307 6.82 2.19 -6.05
C PHE A 307 6.23 1.85 -7.43
N GLU A 308 6.99 1.15 -8.26
CA GLU A 308 6.50 0.72 -9.58
C GLU A 308 5.31 -0.22 -9.40
N GLY A 309 4.23 0.06 -10.13
CA GLY A 309 2.99 -0.71 -10.01
C GLY A 309 2.12 -0.32 -8.82
N LEU A 310 2.43 0.76 -8.08
CA LEU A 310 1.50 1.29 -7.09
C LEU A 310 0.48 2.25 -7.72
N MET A 311 -0.72 2.23 -7.16
CA MET A 311 -1.81 3.14 -7.46
C MET A 311 -2.47 3.58 -6.16
N ALA A 312 -3.08 4.76 -6.20
CA ALA A 312 -3.86 5.32 -5.11
C ALA A 312 -5.35 5.34 -5.48
N TYR A 313 -6.17 4.82 -4.57
CA TYR A 313 -7.61 4.62 -4.72
C TYR A 313 -8.32 5.30 -3.55
N TRP A 314 -9.31 6.14 -3.84
CA TRP A 314 -10.11 6.82 -2.82
C TRP A 314 -11.55 6.95 -3.27
N GLY A 315 -12.46 7.21 -2.30
CA GLY A 315 -13.92 7.33 -2.50
C GLY A 315 -14.33 8.40 -3.52
N PRO A 316 -15.61 8.41 -3.92
CA PRO A 316 -16.01 8.78 -5.27
C PRO A 316 -15.51 10.15 -5.67
N ILE A 317 -14.92 10.18 -6.86
CA ILE A 317 -14.78 11.36 -7.68
C ILE A 317 -16.24 11.75 -7.98
N GLU A 318 -16.82 12.71 -7.26
CA GLU A 318 -17.95 13.43 -7.84
C GLU A 318 -17.47 13.86 -9.21
N ALA A 319 -18.17 13.40 -10.26
CA ALA A 319 -17.75 13.60 -11.63
C ALA A 319 -17.47 15.10 -11.78
N ASP A 320 -16.20 15.43 -11.98
CA ASP A 320 -15.77 16.80 -12.27
C ASP A 320 -16.41 17.12 -13.63
N GLU A 321 -17.63 17.65 -13.63
CA GLU A 321 -18.32 18.10 -14.84
C GLU A 321 -17.63 19.34 -15.45
N GLY A 322 -16.50 19.80 -14.89
CA GLY A 322 -15.77 20.94 -15.40
C GLY A 322 -14.31 20.96 -15.00
N GLU A 323 -13.48 20.16 -15.68
CA GLU A 323 -12.06 20.49 -15.96
C GLU A 323 -11.59 19.59 -17.11
N ALA A 324 -11.86 20.00 -18.36
CA ALA A 324 -10.98 20.80 -19.23
C ALA A 324 -9.95 19.93 -19.98
N GLU A 325 -10.22 19.83 -21.28
CA GLU A 325 -9.36 19.44 -22.40
C GLU A 325 -7.89 19.17 -22.06
N VAL A 326 -7.51 17.90 -22.14
CA VAL A 326 -6.12 17.53 -22.38
C VAL A 326 -5.78 18.01 -23.78
N GLY A 327 -5.04 19.13 -23.84
CA GLY A 327 -4.50 19.67 -25.09
C GLY A 327 -3.81 18.56 -25.90
N GLU A 328 -4.19 18.48 -27.17
CA GLU A 328 -3.55 17.64 -28.16
C GLU A 328 -2.03 17.85 -28.11
N VAL A 329 -1.29 16.76 -27.96
CA VAL A 329 0.15 16.78 -28.20
C VAL A 329 0.33 16.93 -29.71
N PRO A 330 0.90 18.04 -30.22
CA PRO A 330 1.05 18.23 -31.65
C PRO A 330 1.99 17.16 -32.19
N GLY A 331 1.51 16.49 -33.25
CA GLY A 331 2.23 15.43 -33.95
C GLY A 331 3.60 15.88 -34.41
N VAL A 332 4.60 15.05 -34.11
CA VAL A 332 5.89 15.07 -34.78
C VAL A 332 5.65 14.56 -36.20
N LEU A 333 5.68 15.47 -37.17
CA LEU A 333 5.85 15.15 -38.59
C LEU A 333 7.31 14.81 -38.89
#